data_AF-X0H701-F1
#
_entry.id   AF-X0H701-F1
#
_cell.length_a   1.000
_cell.length_b   1.000
_cell.length_c   1.000
_cell.angle_alpha   90.00
_cell.angle_beta   90.00
_cell.angle_gamma   90.00
#
_symmetry.space_group_name_H-M   'P 1'
#
loop_
_entity.id
_entity.type
_entity.pdbx_description
1 polymer ?
#
loop_
_entity_poly.entity_id
_entity_poly.type
_entity_poly.pdbx_seq_one_letter_code
_entity_poly.pdbx_strand_id
1 'polypeptide(L)' 'MGLAYYARGYTVADSNCNGVGRKWSSTSRPAPCTNFGGVIFLEEIGRMVKDEPGISLKLLPKDMMMELKFGK' A
#
# COMPACT_ATOMS: atom_id res chain seq x y z
N MET A 1 -22.04 0.30 6.94
CA MET A 1 -20.56 0.39 6.92
C MET A 1 -20.08 -0.06 5.56
N GLY A 2 -19.26 0.74 4.87
CA GLY A 2 -18.63 0.34 3.62
C GLY A 2 -17.24 -0.23 3.89
N LEU A 3 -16.95 -1.43 3.38
CA LEU A 3 -15.62 -2.03 3.43
C LEU A 3 -14.90 -1.72 2.11
N ALA A 4 -13.72 -1.14 2.20
CA ALA A 4 -12.91 -0.86 1.02
C ALA A 4 -12.13 -2.12 0.61
N TYR A 5 -12.48 -2.68 -0.55
CA TYR A 5 -11.75 -3.79 -1.19
C TYR A 5 -10.62 -3.27 -2.12
N TYR A 6 -10.02 -2.15 -1.76
CA TYR A 6 -8.92 -1.51 -2.48
C TYR A 6 -8.03 -0.77 -1.47
N ALA A 7 -6.77 -0.56 -1.83
CA ALA A 7 -5.84 0.27 -1.09
C ALA A 7 -5.53 1.56 -1.84
N ARG A 8 -5.10 2.57 -1.07
CA ARG A 8 -4.44 3.75 -1.63
C ARG A 8 -2.94 3.68 -1.34
N GLY A 9 -2.15 3.80 -2.39
CA GLY A 9 -0.70 3.74 -2.32
C GLY A 9 -0.06 5.12 -2.48
N TYR A 10 1.04 5.33 -1.77
CA TYR A 10 1.83 6.56 -1.84
C TYR A 10 3.31 6.22 -1.97
N THR A 11 4.05 7.05 -2.70
CA THR A 11 5.50 7.01 -2.75
C THR A 11 6.05 7.87 -1.62
N VAL A 12 6.73 7.25 -0.66
CA VAL A 12 7.32 7.92 0.50
C VAL A 12 8.45 8.86 0.06
N ALA A 13 8.61 9.98 0.76
CA ALA A 13 9.69 10.93 0.47
C ALA A 13 11.06 10.41 0.93
N ASP A 14 11.08 9.56 1.96
CA ASP A 14 12.27 8.94 2.51
C ASP A 14 12.03 7.43 2.63
N SER A 15 12.95 6.61 2.09
CA SER A 15 12.82 5.16 2.04
C SER A 15 13.10 4.44 3.36
N ASN A 16 13.65 5.14 4.35
CA ASN A 16 13.85 4.62 5.70
C ASN A 16 12.64 4.92 6.61
N CYS A 17 11.64 5.65 6.10
CA CYS A 17 10.54 6.18 6.89
C CYS A 17 9.18 5.94 6.23
N ASN A 18 8.74 4.67 6.23
CA ASN A 18 7.64 4.21 5.37
C ASN A 18 6.32 3.99 6.13
N GLY A 19 6.16 4.62 7.30
CA GLY A 19 4.98 4.45 8.17
C GLY A 19 3.81 5.38 7.85
N VAL A 20 2.65 5.09 8.43
CA VAL A 20 1.50 6.01 8.45
C VAL A 20 1.89 7.38 9.03
N GLY A 21 1.45 8.46 8.37
CA GLY A 21 1.70 9.84 8.80
C GLY A 21 3.04 10.42 8.35
N ARG A 22 3.78 9.73 7.48
CA ARG A 22 5.03 10.23 6.89
C ARG A 22 4.79 11.08 5.65
N LYS A 23 5.78 11.90 5.31
CA LYS A 23 5.75 12.70 4.09
C LYS A 23 5.85 11.78 2.88
N TRP A 24 4.97 12.02 1.93
CA TRP A 24 4.93 11.35 0.63
C TRP A 24 5.31 12.37 -0.44
N SER A 25 5.99 11.91 -1.48
CA SER A 25 6.39 12.74 -2.62
C SER A 25 5.38 12.67 -3.76
N SER A 26 4.75 11.52 -3.95
CA SER A 26 3.83 11.28 -5.07
C SER A 26 2.90 10.11 -4.78
N THR A 27 1.96 9.85 -5.68
CA THR A 27 1.16 8.62 -5.68
C THR A 27 2.05 7.39 -5.88
N SER A 28 1.58 6.21 -5.44
CA SER A 28 2.28 4.95 -5.77
C SER A 28 2.23 4.67 -7.26
N ARG A 29 3.12 3.80 -7.71
CA ARG A 29 3.08 3.26 -9.08
C ARG A 29 1.70 2.65 -9.35
N PRO A 30 1.15 2.84 -10.57
CA PRO A 30 -0.10 2.22 -10.96
C PRO A 30 0.06 0.70 -10.98
N ALA A 31 -0.94 0.01 -10.45
CA ALA A 31 -1.00 -1.44 -10.50
C ALA A 31 -1.43 -1.91 -11.91
N PRO A 32 -1.00 -3.10 -12.37
CA PRO A 32 -1.17 -3.53 -13.76
C PRO A 32 -2.63 -3.64 -14.21
N CYS A 33 -3.56 -3.99 -13.32
CA CYS A 33 -4.99 -4.10 -13.62
C CYS A 33 -5.73 -2.78 -13.41
N THR A 34 -5.43 -2.04 -12.32
CA THR A 34 -6.13 -0.77 -12.04
C THR A 34 -5.64 0.37 -12.94
N ASN A 35 -4.38 0.34 -13.36
CA ASN A 35 -3.69 1.34 -14.19
C ASN A 35 -3.86 2.79 -13.72
N PHE A 36 -4.11 3.00 -12.43
CA PHE A 36 -4.32 4.30 -11.83
C PHE A 36 -3.33 4.53 -10.69
N GLY A 37 -2.61 5.65 -10.75
CA GLY A 37 -1.59 5.98 -9.75
C GLY A 37 -2.21 6.14 -8.36
N GLY A 38 -1.71 5.40 -7.38
CA GLY A 38 -2.17 5.47 -6.01
C GLY A 38 -3.44 4.69 -5.68
N VAL A 39 -3.96 3.86 -6.59
CA VAL A 39 -5.08 2.94 -6.30
C VAL A 39 -4.69 1.53 -6.71
N ILE A 40 -4.96 0.57 -5.82
CA ILE A 40 -4.63 -0.84 -6.02
C ILE A 40 -5.79 -1.69 -5.53
N PHE A 41 -6.30 -2.64 -6.33
CA PHE A 41 -7.36 -3.55 -5.89
C PHE A 41 -6.85 -4.63 -4.93
N LEU A 42 -7.73 -5.16 -4.08
CA LEU A 42 -7.37 -6.21 -3.12
C LEU A 42 -6.73 -7.44 -3.79
N GLU A 43 -7.24 -7.86 -4.95
CA GLU A 43 -6.66 -8.99 -5.69
C GLU A 43 -5.22 -8.72 -6.15
N GLU A 44 -4.92 -7.49 -6.56
CA GLU A 44 -3.57 -7.11 -6.97
C GLU A 44 -2.61 -7.06 -5.77
N ILE A 45 -3.08 -6.55 -4.64
CA ILE A 45 -2.31 -6.57 -3.38
C ILE A 45 -1.98 -8.00 -2.99
N GLY A 46 -2.97 -8.91 -3.09
CA GLY A 46 -2.78 -10.32 -2.78
C GLY A 46 -1.76 -11.01 -3.69
N ARG A 47 -1.65 -10.59 -4.95
CA ARG A 47 -0.60 -11.07 -5.87
C ARG A 47 0.76 -10.45 -5.51
N MET A 48 0.84 -9.13 -5.36
CA MET A 48 2.08 -8.45 -4.97
C MET A 48 2.71 -9.03 -3.71
N VAL A 49 1.92 -9.27 -2.66
CA VAL A 49 2.40 -9.86 -1.40
C VAL A 49 2.97 -11.28 -1.60
N LYS A 50 2.48 -12.04 -2.59
CA LYS A 50 2.98 -13.38 -2.91
C LYS A 50 4.19 -13.35 -3.83
N ASP A 51 4.18 -12.47 -4.82
CA ASP A 51 5.17 -12.42 -5.90
C ASP A 51 6.39 -11.55 -5.54
N GLU A 52 6.24 -10.52 -4.71
CA GLU A 52 7.31 -9.58 -4.34
C GLU A 52 7.87 -9.87 -2.94
N PRO A 53 9.14 -10.31 -2.83
CA PRO A 53 9.80 -10.47 -1.55
C PRO A 53 10.09 -9.11 -0.92
N GLY A 54 9.69 -8.91 0.34
CA GLY A 54 9.95 -7.67 1.10
C GLY A 54 8.75 -6.74 1.28
N ILE A 55 7.54 -7.22 0.98
CA ILE A 55 6.31 -6.55 1.39
C ILE A 55 5.94 -6.98 2.81
N SER A 56 5.73 -6.00 3.69
CA SER A 56 5.25 -6.23 5.05
C SER A 56 3.81 -5.73 5.20
N LEU A 57 2.92 -6.62 5.66
CA LEU A 57 1.54 -6.30 6.00
C LEU A 57 1.38 -6.14 7.50
N LYS A 58 0.80 -5.03 7.93
CA LYS A 58 0.48 -4.79 9.35
C LYS A 58 -0.96 -4.31 9.50
N LEU A 59 -1.75 -5.04 10.28
CA LEU A 59 -3.07 -4.57 10.68
C LEU A 59 -2.91 -3.45 11.72
N LEU A 60 -3.55 -2.31 11.46
CA LEU A 60 -3.68 -1.19 12.39
C LEU A 60 -5.07 -1.24 13.01
N PRO A 61 -5.26 -1.93 14.15
CA PRO A 61 -6.58 -2.15 14.73
C PRO A 61 -7.24 -0.85 15.19
N LYS A 62 -6.43 0.16 15.54
CA LYS A 62 -6.90 1.47 16.01
C LYS A 62 -7.56 2.28 14.90
N ASP A 63 -7.05 2.13 13.68
CA ASP A 63 -7.51 2.86 12.50
C ASP A 63 -8.41 2.02 11.59
N MET A 64 -8.65 0.75 11.95
CA MET A 64 -9.38 -0.24 11.14
C MET A 64 -8.86 -0.33 9.69
N MET A 65 -7.54 -0.24 9.52
CA MET A 65 -6.87 -0.21 8.22
C MET A 65 -5.71 -1.21 8.17
N MET A 66 -5.38 -1.64 6.96
CA MET A 66 -4.18 -2.43 6.68
C MET A 66 -3.08 -1.51 6.16
N GLU A 67 -1.92 -1.54 6.82
CA GLU A 67 -0.71 -0.88 6.36
C GLU A 67 0.11 -1.88 5.53
N LEU A 68 0.50 -1.45 4.33
CA LEU A 68 1.37 -2.22 3.45
C LEU A 68 2.65 -1.41 3.20
N LYS A 69 3.79 -2.00 3.52
CA LYS A 69 5.10 -1.37 3.39
C LYS A 69 5.96 -2.12 2.39
N PHE A 70 6.64 -1.36 1.56
CA PHE A 70 7.70 -1.83 0.67
C PHE A 70 9.05 -1.50 1.31
N GLY A 71 9.97 -2.47 1.30
CA GLY A 71 11.29 -2.31 1.90
C GLY A 71 11.40 -2.98 3.28
N LYS A 72 12.60 -3.49 3.57
CA LYS A 72 12.94 -4.26 4.76
C LYS A 72 13.23 -3.34 5.95
#